data_AF-A0A7V0MI17-F1
#
_entry.id   AF-A0A7V0MI17-F1
#
_cell.length_a   1.000
_cell.length_b   1.000
_cell.length_c   1.000
_cell.angle_alpha   90.00
_cell.angle_beta   90.00
_cell.angle_gamma   90.00
#
_symmetry.space_group_name_H-M   'P 1'
#
loop_
_entity.id
_entity.type
_entity.pdbx_description
1 polymer ?
#
loop_
_entity_poly.entity_id
_entity_poly.type
_entity_poly.pdbx_seq_one_letter_code
_entity_poly.pdbx_strand_id
1 'polypeptide(L)'
;MAEEVGEERPEDEDSLEASPETEEAEAGEEKEESVEPPEDSDEDAEEILSLEEEAEEAEPQVEAGEEDSSRGFLGGLRKRLSKTRERLVGRLDRLILGKKQIDDDLLDELEEILITADLGVRTTQELISSVTEKVRRKELNQPDKLKEYLREEIKNYFKDLPVDIDYSKAKPFVTLFIG
;
A
#
# COMPACT_ATOMS: atom_id res chain seq x y z
N MET A 1 18.88 53.27 36.00
CA MET A 1 18.29 54.51 35.46
C MET A 1 17.18 54.06 34.54
N ALA A 2 15.97 54.50 34.86
CA ALA A 2 14.72 54.19 34.18
C ALA A 2 14.57 55.03 32.91
N GLU A 3 13.82 54.54 31.93
CA GLU A 3 12.89 55.34 31.13
C GLU A 3 11.77 54.44 30.59
N GLU A 4 10.53 54.78 30.97
CA GLU A 4 9.26 54.36 30.38
C GLU A 4 9.07 55.01 29.00
N VAL A 5 8.39 54.31 28.08
CA VAL A 5 7.28 54.77 27.20
C VAL A 5 6.65 53.45 26.70
N GLY A 6 5.36 53.11 26.84
CA GLY A 6 4.13 53.89 26.74
C GLY A 6 3.35 53.37 25.51
N GLU A 7 2.13 52.87 25.74
CA GLU A 7 0.95 52.88 24.84
C GLU A 7 1.05 52.18 23.44
N GLU A 8 0.12 51.45 22.82
CA GLU A 8 -1.35 51.27 22.89
C GLU A 8 -1.75 49.88 22.32
N ARG A 9 -2.89 49.36 22.78
CA ARG A 9 -3.71 48.35 22.08
C ARG A 9 -4.70 49.06 21.13
N PRO A 10 -5.11 48.39 20.05
CA PRO A 10 -6.53 48.00 19.91
C PRO A 10 -6.62 46.48 19.62
N GLU A 11 -7.52 45.63 20.13
CA GLU A 11 -8.98 45.71 20.26
C GLU A 11 -9.70 46.08 18.97
N ASP A 12 -9.72 45.13 18.03
CA ASP A 12 -10.78 45.01 17.04
C ASP A 12 -11.59 43.74 17.36
N GLU A 13 -12.64 43.93 18.16
CA GLU A 13 -13.87 43.14 18.05
C GLU A 13 -14.62 43.67 16.82
N ASP A 14 -14.90 42.80 15.85
CA ASP A 14 -16.16 42.93 15.12
C ASP A 14 -16.73 41.54 14.86
N SER A 15 -17.81 41.28 15.59
CA SER A 15 -18.77 40.22 15.35
C SER A 15 -19.46 40.41 14.01
N LEU A 16 -19.87 39.33 13.36
CA LEU A 16 -21.05 39.19 12.50
C LEU A 16 -21.08 37.70 12.08
N GLU A 17 -21.72 36.84 12.85
CA GLU A 17 -23.12 36.42 12.64
C GLU A 17 -23.44 36.07 11.17
N ALA A 18 -23.62 34.78 10.89
CA ALA A 18 -24.90 34.21 10.48
C ALA A 18 -24.69 32.83 9.83
N SER A 19 -25.02 31.78 10.58
CA SER A 19 -25.61 30.57 9.99
C SER A 19 -27.09 30.86 9.69
N PRO A 20 -27.63 30.33 8.58
CA PRO A 20 -28.94 29.67 8.64
C PRO A 20 -28.92 28.31 7.91
N GLU A 21 -29.37 27.26 8.59
CA GLU A 21 -30.67 26.57 8.37
C GLU A 21 -30.62 25.62 7.17
N THR A 22 -30.53 24.29 7.35
CA THR A 22 -31.64 23.32 7.59
C THR A 22 -32.86 23.49 6.69
N GLU A 23 -32.91 22.65 5.66
CA GLU A 23 -34.05 22.29 4.80
C GLU A 23 -33.60 20.98 4.12
N GLU A 24 -34.29 19.85 4.04
CA GLU A 24 -35.61 19.40 4.45
C GLU A 24 -35.56 17.86 4.41
N ALA A 25 -36.32 17.22 5.28
CA ALA A 25 -36.63 15.81 5.21
C ALA A 25 -37.83 15.62 4.28
N GLU A 26 -37.78 14.67 3.34
CA GLU A 26 -38.99 14.00 2.87
C GLU A 26 -38.74 12.50 2.72
N ALA A 27 -39.64 11.76 3.34
CA ALA A 27 -39.78 10.32 3.31
C ALA A 27 -41.10 9.98 2.61
N GLY A 28 -41.05 8.97 1.73
CA GLY A 28 -42.11 7.97 1.54
C GLY A 28 -43.32 8.32 0.67
N GLU A 29 -43.45 7.61 -0.46
CA GLU A 29 -44.57 6.69 -0.83
C GLU A 29 -44.33 6.25 -2.30
N GLU A 30 -43.94 5.01 -2.54
CA GLU A 30 -44.83 3.87 -2.80
C GLU A 30 -45.75 4.07 -4.02
N LYS A 31 -45.38 3.41 -5.13
CA LYS A 31 -46.34 2.96 -6.13
C LYS A 31 -45.98 1.54 -6.57
N GLU A 32 -46.80 0.60 -6.11
CA GLU A 32 -46.90 -0.76 -6.59
C GLU A 32 -47.31 -0.79 -8.06
N GLU A 33 -46.63 -1.60 -8.87
CA GLU A 33 -47.23 -2.25 -10.04
C GLU A 33 -46.59 -3.63 -10.26
N SER A 34 -47.24 -4.63 -9.64
CA SER A 34 -47.43 -6.02 -10.07
C SER A 34 -46.67 -6.50 -11.32
N VAL A 35 -45.75 -7.45 -11.12
CA VAL A 35 -45.57 -8.59 -12.04
C VAL A 35 -45.33 -9.85 -11.21
N GLU A 36 -46.15 -10.87 -11.47
CA GLU A 36 -46.10 -12.23 -10.92
C GLU A 36 -44.72 -12.92 -11.10
N PRO A 37 -44.40 -13.92 -10.26
CA PRO A 37 -43.13 -14.61 -10.30
C PRO A 37 -43.05 -15.57 -11.50
N PRO A 38 -41.90 -15.68 -12.19
CA PRO A 38 -41.55 -16.94 -12.84
C PRO A 38 -41.03 -17.90 -11.77
N GLU A 39 -41.82 -18.94 -11.49
CA GLU A 39 -41.27 -20.23 -11.06
C GLU A 39 -40.39 -20.74 -12.21
N ASP A 40 -39.08 -20.81 -12.02
CA ASP A 40 -38.25 -21.97 -12.37
C ASP A 40 -36.78 -21.74 -11.99
N SER A 41 -36.10 -22.85 -11.71
CA SER A 41 -34.64 -23.01 -11.49
C SER A 41 -34.05 -22.53 -10.14
N ASP A 42 -34.44 -23.23 -9.07
CA ASP A 42 -33.54 -23.53 -7.94
C ASP A 42 -32.69 -24.76 -8.31
N GLU A 43 -31.57 -24.62 -9.05
CA GLU A 43 -30.67 -25.78 -9.29
C GLU A 43 -29.17 -25.46 -9.38
N ASP A 44 -28.73 -24.26 -9.02
CA ASP A 44 -27.34 -23.82 -9.24
C ASP A 44 -26.61 -23.30 -7.98
N ALA A 45 -27.18 -23.53 -6.79
CA ALA A 45 -26.53 -23.19 -5.52
C ALA A 45 -25.83 -24.37 -4.82
N GLU A 46 -26.06 -25.62 -5.24
CA GLU A 46 -25.44 -26.81 -4.60
C GLU A 46 -24.20 -27.36 -5.34
N GLU A 47 -23.85 -26.83 -6.52
CA GLU A 47 -22.71 -27.34 -7.31
C GLU A 47 -21.38 -26.61 -7.06
N ILE A 48 -21.33 -25.69 -6.09
CA ILE A 48 -20.08 -24.99 -5.68
C ILE A 48 -19.53 -25.47 -4.34
N LEU A 49 -20.29 -26.26 -3.57
CA LEU A 49 -19.87 -26.76 -2.26
C LEU A 49 -19.22 -28.16 -2.28
N SER A 50 -19.16 -28.82 -3.43
CA SER A 50 -18.69 -30.21 -3.56
C SER A 50 -17.29 -30.37 -4.17
N LEU A 51 -16.61 -29.27 -4.50
CA LEU A 51 -15.26 -29.29 -5.10
C LEU A 51 -14.14 -28.97 -4.11
N GLU A 52 -14.44 -28.80 -2.82
CA GLU A 52 -13.48 -28.44 -1.77
C GLU A 52 -13.01 -29.63 -0.90
N GLU A 53 -13.51 -30.85 -1.15
CA GLU A 53 -13.23 -32.04 -0.33
C GLU A 53 -12.44 -33.14 -1.08
N GLU A 54 -11.54 -32.77 -2.00
CA GLU A 54 -10.60 -33.73 -2.60
C GLU A 54 -9.24 -33.10 -2.93
N ALA A 55 -8.62 -32.44 -1.95
CA ALA A 55 -7.23 -31.97 -2.07
C ALA A 55 -6.43 -32.07 -0.75
N GLU A 56 -6.84 -32.94 0.16
CA GLU A 56 -6.17 -33.15 1.46
C GLU A 56 -5.66 -34.59 1.59
N GLU A 57 -4.78 -35.06 0.70
CA GLU A 57 -3.78 -36.07 1.07
C GLU A 57 -2.67 -36.18 0.01
N ALA A 58 -1.62 -35.37 0.16
CA ALA A 58 -0.30 -35.68 -0.40
C ALA A 58 0.76 -34.90 0.38
N GLU A 59 1.22 -35.45 1.50
CA GLU A 59 2.49 -35.02 2.09
C GLU A 59 3.62 -35.33 1.09
N PRO A 60 4.40 -34.34 0.61
CA PRO A 60 5.59 -34.64 -0.14
C PRO A 60 6.67 -35.08 0.85
N GLN A 61 6.95 -36.37 0.87
CA GLN A 61 8.21 -36.88 1.42
C GLN A 61 9.36 -36.30 0.58
N VAL A 62 10.02 -35.28 1.11
CA VAL A 62 11.24 -34.73 0.53
C VAL A 62 12.42 -35.62 0.92
N GLU A 63 12.79 -36.54 0.03
CA GLU A 63 14.11 -37.16 0.09
C GLU A 63 15.18 -36.07 -0.01
N ALA A 64 16.08 -36.04 0.96
CA ALA A 64 17.18 -35.10 1.05
C ALA A 64 18.19 -35.36 -0.07
N GLY A 65 18.03 -34.65 -1.19
CA GLY A 65 19.08 -34.38 -2.15
C GLY A 65 19.69 -33.01 -1.86
N GLU A 66 20.96 -32.98 -1.45
CA GLU A 66 21.73 -31.77 -1.15
C GLU A 66 22.09 -30.95 -2.40
N GLU A 67 21.14 -30.55 -3.24
CA GLU A 67 21.35 -29.45 -4.20
C GLU A 67 20.03 -28.66 -4.37
N ASP A 68 20.09 -27.33 -4.18
CA ASP A 68 19.03 -26.33 -4.44
C ASP A 68 17.93 -26.03 -3.38
N SER A 69 18.30 -26.01 -2.09
CA SER A 69 17.43 -25.43 -1.03
C SER A 69 17.04 -23.95 -1.27
N SER A 70 17.81 -23.22 -2.08
CA SER A 70 17.56 -21.81 -2.42
C SER A 70 16.31 -21.60 -3.28
N ARG A 71 16.02 -22.52 -4.22
CA ARG A 71 14.84 -22.43 -5.10
C ARG A 71 13.54 -22.68 -4.33
N GLY A 72 13.56 -23.60 -3.36
CA GLY A 72 12.41 -23.89 -2.49
C GLY A 72 12.09 -22.73 -1.53
N PHE A 73 13.09 -22.18 -0.85
CA PHE A 73 12.92 -21.06 0.09
C PHE A 73 12.42 -19.78 -0.62
N LEU A 74 13.04 -19.40 -1.74
CA LEU A 74 12.62 -18.23 -2.49
C LEU A 74 11.23 -18.41 -3.12
N GLY A 75 10.88 -19.63 -3.52
CA GLY A 75 9.53 -19.98 -3.97
C GLY A 75 8.49 -19.75 -2.88
N GLY A 76 8.76 -20.24 -1.66
CA GLY A 76 7.91 -20.02 -0.49
C GLY A 76 7.74 -18.54 -0.13
N LEU A 77 8.83 -17.75 -0.18
CA LEU A 77 8.79 -16.31 0.07
C LEU A 77 7.97 -15.57 -0.99
N ARG A 78 8.15 -15.90 -2.28
CA ARG A 78 7.34 -15.33 -3.36
C ARG A 78 5.86 -15.62 -3.20
N LYS A 79 5.50 -16.85 -2.80
CA LYS A 79 4.11 -17.24 -2.54
C LYS A 79 3.51 -16.43 -1.39
N ARG A 80 4.26 -16.22 -0.31
CA ARG A 80 3.81 -15.42 0.85
C ARG A 80 3.63 -13.93 0.52
N LEU A 81 4.47 -13.38 -0.36
CA LEU A 81 4.42 -11.98 -0.78
C LEU A 81 3.47 -11.71 -1.97
N SER A 82 2.75 -12.73 -2.46
CA SER A 82 1.91 -12.60 -3.65
C SER A 82 0.82 -11.53 -3.51
N LYS A 83 0.11 -11.53 -2.38
CA LYS A 83 -0.97 -10.57 -2.08
C LYS A 83 -0.45 -9.12 -2.04
N THR A 84 0.67 -8.89 -1.36
CA THR A 84 1.29 -7.56 -1.29
C THR A 84 1.77 -7.11 -2.66
N ARG A 85 2.40 -8.02 -3.42
CA ARG A 85 2.83 -7.74 -4.79
C ARG A 85 1.65 -7.34 -5.66
N GLU A 86 0.56 -8.10 -5.65
CA GLU A 86 -0.61 -7.83 -6.47
C GLU A 86 -1.25 -6.48 -6.12
N ARG A 87 -1.39 -6.17 -4.83
CA ARG A 87 -1.97 -4.89 -4.37
C ARG A 87 -1.08 -3.70 -4.74
N LEU A 88 0.21 -3.74 -4.41
CA LEU A 88 1.14 -2.63 -4.68
C LEU A 88 1.41 -2.50 -6.18
N VAL A 89 1.90 -3.56 -6.81
CA VAL A 89 2.34 -3.53 -8.20
C VAL A 89 1.14 -3.34 -9.13
N GLY A 90 -0.01 -3.92 -8.83
CA GLY A 90 -1.23 -3.69 -9.60
C GLY A 90 -1.72 -2.25 -9.53
N ARG A 91 -1.67 -1.61 -8.35
CA ARG A 91 -2.00 -0.17 -8.22
C ARG A 91 -1.03 0.70 -8.99
N LEU A 92 0.27 0.41 -8.90
CA LEU A 92 1.31 1.12 -9.63
C LEU A 92 1.16 0.98 -11.16
N ASP A 93 0.85 -0.23 -11.64
CA ASP A 93 0.63 -0.48 -13.07
C ASP A 93 -0.59 0.30 -13.59
N ARG A 94 -1.66 0.40 -12.78
CA ARG A 94 -2.84 1.22 -13.12
C ARG A 94 -2.55 2.71 -13.12
N LEU A 95 -1.76 3.20 -12.15
CA LEU A 95 -1.36 4.60 -12.06
C LEU A 95 -0.60 5.04 -13.32
N ILE A 96 0.33 4.20 -13.79
CA ILE A 96 1.21 4.49 -14.92
C ILE A 96 0.50 4.34 -16.27
N LEU A 97 -0.52 3.47 -16.35
CA LEU A 97 -1.17 3.11 -17.60
C LEU A 97 -1.80 4.33 -18.28
N GLY A 98 -1.37 4.61 -19.52
CA GLY A 98 -1.89 5.71 -20.33
C GLY A 98 -1.34 7.09 -19.99
N LYS A 99 -0.46 7.21 -18.97
CA LYS A 99 0.24 8.46 -18.66
C LYS A 99 1.37 8.70 -19.66
N LYS A 100 1.54 9.95 -20.10
CA LYS A 100 2.56 10.33 -21.10
C LYS A 100 3.86 10.85 -20.46
N GLN A 101 3.76 11.36 -19.24
CA GLN A 101 4.83 11.99 -18.50
C GLN A 101 4.64 11.73 -17.00
N ILE A 102 5.68 12.00 -16.23
CA ILE A 102 5.64 11.97 -14.77
C ILE A 102 5.37 13.42 -14.32
N ASP A 103 4.12 13.70 -13.98
CA ASP A 103 3.64 14.99 -13.48
C ASP A 103 3.41 14.95 -11.96
N ASP A 104 3.12 16.11 -11.38
CA ASP A 104 2.93 16.26 -9.93
C ASP A 104 1.73 15.40 -9.44
N ASP A 105 0.63 15.38 -10.20
CA ASP A 105 -0.54 14.54 -9.89
C ASP A 105 -0.18 13.05 -9.80
N LEU A 106 0.66 12.54 -10.72
CA LEU A 106 1.13 11.15 -10.67
C LEU A 106 2.02 10.90 -9.46
N LEU A 107 2.87 11.85 -9.08
CA LEU A 107 3.75 11.73 -7.91
C LEU A 107 2.95 11.73 -6.60
N ASP A 108 1.89 12.53 -6.51
CA ASP A 108 0.99 12.57 -5.35
C ASP A 108 0.22 11.24 -5.20
N GLU A 109 -0.36 10.72 -6.29
CA GLU A 109 -1.01 9.40 -6.29
C GLU A 109 -0.02 8.28 -5.95
N LEU A 110 1.23 8.37 -6.43
CA LEU A 110 2.29 7.43 -6.09
C LEU A 110 2.63 7.46 -4.59
N GLU A 111 2.74 8.66 -4.01
CA GLU A 111 2.99 8.83 -2.57
C GLU A 111 1.90 8.15 -1.73
N GLU A 112 0.63 8.34 -2.09
CA GLU A 112 -0.49 7.68 -1.39
C GLU A 112 -0.39 6.14 -1.46
N ILE A 113 -0.07 5.60 -2.65
CA ILE A 113 0.11 4.15 -2.84
C ILE A 113 1.24 3.62 -1.95
N LEU A 114 2.36 4.34 -1.86
CA LEU A 114 3.52 3.93 -1.08
C LEU A 114 3.27 4.03 0.44
N ILE A 115 2.58 5.08 0.91
CA ILE A 115 2.20 5.22 2.32
C ILE A 115 1.28 4.07 2.75
N THR A 116 0.29 3.74 1.93
CA THR A 116 -0.68 2.66 2.23
C THR A 116 -0.10 1.24 2.08
N ALA A 117 1.13 1.11 1.60
CA ALA A 117 1.82 -0.17 1.42
C ALA A 117 2.79 -0.53 2.56
N ASP A 118 2.55 0.00 3.77
CA ASP A 118 3.35 -0.26 4.96
C ASP A 118 4.82 0.23 4.90
N LEU A 119 5.16 1.14 3.97
CA LEU A 119 6.50 1.76 3.91
C LEU A 119 6.69 2.89 4.92
N GLY A 120 5.58 3.51 5.33
CA GLY A 120 5.55 4.69 6.20
C GLY A 120 5.90 5.99 5.48
N VAL A 121 5.58 7.10 6.15
CA VAL A 121 5.71 8.47 5.60
C VAL A 121 7.16 8.81 5.26
N ARG A 122 8.09 8.56 6.17
CA ARG A 122 9.51 8.93 6.00
C ARG A 122 10.14 8.25 4.77
N THR A 123 10.04 6.92 4.69
CA THR A 123 10.59 6.15 3.58
C THR A 123 9.98 6.57 2.25
N THR A 124 8.66 6.84 2.25
CA THR A 124 7.97 7.30 1.06
C THR A 124 8.46 8.67 0.60
N GLN A 125 8.59 9.64 1.52
CA GLN A 125 9.13 10.96 1.18
C GLN A 125 10.55 10.89 0.60
N GLU A 126 11.41 10.03 1.15
CA GLU A 126 12.76 9.79 0.62
C GLU A 126 12.71 9.24 -0.82
N LEU A 127 11.83 8.26 -1.09
CA LEU A 127 11.64 7.69 -2.43
C LEU A 127 11.07 8.72 -3.43
N ILE A 128 10.01 9.44 -3.06
CA ILE A 128 9.37 10.45 -3.93
C ILE A 128 10.34 11.59 -4.24
N SER A 129 11.12 12.03 -3.25
CA SER A 129 12.16 13.04 -3.46
C SER A 129 13.21 12.58 -4.48
N SER A 130 13.65 11.32 -4.38
CA SER A 130 14.62 10.73 -5.31
C SER A 130 14.06 10.64 -6.74
N VAL A 131 12.81 10.18 -6.90
CA VAL A 131 12.09 10.18 -8.18
C VAL A 131 11.99 11.58 -8.77
N THR A 132 11.52 12.55 -7.99
CA THR A 132 11.32 13.95 -8.41
C THR A 132 12.63 14.57 -8.87
N GLU A 133 13.72 14.34 -8.14
CA GLU A 133 15.04 14.81 -8.53
C GLU A 133 15.49 14.22 -9.88
N LYS A 134 15.22 12.93 -10.11
CA LYS A 134 15.62 12.24 -11.34
C LYS A 134 14.79 12.66 -12.55
N VAL A 135 13.50 12.95 -12.35
CA VAL A 135 12.62 13.58 -13.34
C VAL A 135 13.13 14.97 -13.69
N ARG A 136 13.46 15.79 -12.68
CA ARG A 136 14.01 17.14 -12.86
C ARG A 136 15.32 17.13 -13.66
N ARG A 137 16.18 16.12 -13.42
CA ARG A 137 17.43 15.90 -14.18
C ARG A 137 17.22 15.33 -15.58
N LYS A 138 15.97 15.07 -15.99
CA LYS A 138 15.57 14.44 -17.25
C LYS A 138 16.13 13.03 -17.45
N GLU A 139 16.47 12.36 -16.37
CA GLU A 139 16.98 10.98 -16.37
C GLU A 139 15.82 9.97 -16.30
N LEU A 140 14.66 10.38 -15.79
CA LEU A 140 13.45 9.59 -15.69
C LEU A 140 12.26 10.36 -16.28
N ASN A 141 11.97 10.16 -17.57
CA ASN A 141 10.91 10.90 -18.28
C ASN A 141 9.73 10.02 -18.71
N GLN A 142 9.91 8.71 -18.69
CA GLN A 142 8.92 7.75 -19.16
C GLN A 142 8.24 7.07 -17.97
N PRO A 143 6.90 7.17 -17.85
CA PRO A 143 6.15 6.51 -16.79
C PRO A 143 6.43 4.99 -16.71
N ASP A 144 6.64 4.31 -17.84
CA ASP A 144 6.97 2.88 -17.86
C ASP A 144 8.27 2.52 -17.11
N LYS A 145 9.22 3.46 -17.03
CA LYS A 145 10.50 3.28 -16.33
C LYS A 145 10.41 3.57 -14.84
N LEU A 146 9.34 4.21 -14.38
CA LEU A 146 9.16 4.60 -12.98
C LEU A 146 9.19 3.37 -12.05
N LYS A 147 8.47 2.31 -12.43
CA LYS A 147 8.43 1.04 -11.67
C LYS A 147 9.79 0.37 -11.57
N GLU A 148 10.57 0.39 -12.65
CA GLU A 148 11.92 -0.16 -12.65
C GLU A 148 12.84 0.66 -11.74
N TYR A 149 12.78 1.98 -11.86
CA TYR A 149 13.56 2.87 -11.01
C TYR A 149 13.23 2.73 -9.52
N LEU A 150 11.95 2.70 -9.14
CA LEU A 150 11.53 2.47 -7.76
C LEU A 150 12.06 1.14 -7.21
N ARG A 151 12.05 0.07 -8.02
CA ARG A 151 12.62 -1.23 -7.62
C ARG A 151 14.11 -1.11 -7.32
N GLU A 152 14.86 -0.42 -8.17
CA GLU A 152 16.29 -0.20 -7.97
C GLU A 152 16.56 0.63 -6.71
N GLU A 153 15.77 1.67 -6.49
CA GLU A 153 15.93 2.55 -5.33
C GLU A 153 15.63 1.83 -4.02
N ILE A 154 14.54 1.06 -3.96
CA ILE A 154 14.22 0.20 -2.82
C ILE A 154 15.34 -0.82 -2.61
N LYS A 155 15.85 -1.43 -3.68
CA LYS A 155 16.98 -2.38 -3.57
C LYS A 155 18.22 -1.69 -3.00
N ASN A 156 18.49 -0.44 -3.35
CA ASN A 156 19.61 0.32 -2.81
C ASN A 156 19.47 0.53 -1.31
N TYR A 157 18.25 0.77 -0.81
CA TYR A 157 17.97 0.93 0.61
C TYR A 157 18.39 -0.28 1.47
N PHE A 158 18.31 -1.50 0.90
CA PHE A 158 18.68 -2.74 1.61
C PHE A 158 20.15 -3.15 1.48
N LYS A 159 20.98 -2.46 0.66
CA LYS A 159 22.37 -2.87 0.41
C LYS A 159 23.28 -2.73 1.63
N ASP A 160 23.00 -1.76 2.49
CA ASP A 160 23.87 -1.39 3.61
C ASP A 160 23.44 -2.03 4.94
N LEU A 161 22.53 -3.02 4.91
CA LEU A 161 22.06 -3.67 6.13
C LEU A 161 23.00 -4.81 6.55
N PRO A 162 23.66 -4.71 7.72
CA PRO A 162 24.47 -5.77 8.25
C PRO A 162 23.56 -6.81 8.92
N VAL A 163 23.30 -7.93 8.25
CA VAL A 163 22.65 -9.07 8.90
C VAL A 163 23.38 -10.36 8.56
N ASP A 164 24.66 -10.39 8.89
CA ASP A 164 25.34 -11.66 9.09
C ASP A 164 25.63 -11.82 10.58
N ILE A 165 24.78 -12.62 11.24
CA ILE A 165 24.97 -12.97 12.64
C ILE A 165 25.88 -14.19 12.66
N ASP A 166 27.14 -13.97 13.00
CA ASP A 166 28.08 -15.08 13.19
C ASP A 166 27.85 -15.76 14.55
N TYR A 167 27.06 -16.83 14.50
CA TYR A 167 26.73 -17.68 15.65
C TYR A 167 27.94 -18.44 16.24
N SER A 168 29.09 -18.46 15.54
CA SER A 168 30.28 -19.20 15.99
C SER A 168 31.10 -18.44 17.04
N LYS A 169 30.87 -17.14 17.19
CA LYS A 169 31.67 -16.24 18.05
C LYS A 169 31.49 -16.47 19.55
N ALA A 170 30.44 -17.17 19.98
CA ALA A 170 30.17 -17.43 21.40
C ALA A 170 29.58 -18.82 21.63
N LYS A 171 29.94 -19.45 22.75
CA LYS A 171 29.37 -20.73 23.21
C LYS A 171 29.11 -20.69 24.72
N PRO A 172 27.84 -20.76 25.18
CA PRO A 172 26.62 -20.80 24.37
C PRO A 172 26.34 -19.45 23.68
N PHE A 173 25.78 -19.50 22.47
CA PHE A 173 25.20 -18.31 21.83
C PHE A 173 23.80 -18.08 22.41
N VAL A 174 23.60 -16.97 23.10
CA VAL A 174 22.33 -16.65 23.76
C VAL A 174 21.60 -15.58 22.96
N THR A 175 20.43 -15.94 22.43
CA THR A 175 19.50 -15.01 21.77
C THR A 175 18.37 -14.67 22.72
N LEU A 176 18.21 -13.39 23.08
CA LEU A 176 17.06 -12.89 23.82
C LEU A 176 16.04 -12.32 22.83
N PHE A 177 14.85 -12.93 22.77
CA PHE A 177 13.73 -12.37 22.03
C PHE A 177 12.98 -11.40 22.93
N ILE A 178 12.84 -10.16 22.46
CA ILE A 178 12.04 -9.13 23.12
C ILE A 178 10.86 -8.88 22.20
N GLY A 179 9.65 -8.91 22.77
CA GLY A 179 8.38 -8.63 22.10
C GLY A 179 7.58 -7.65 22.91
#